data_AF-A0A1I3ZPJ8-F1
#
_entry.id   AF-A0A1I3ZPJ8-F1
#
_cell.length_a   1.000
_cell.length_b   1.000
_cell.length_c   1.000
_cell.angle_alpha   90.00
_cell.angle_beta   90.00
_cell.angle_gamma   90.00
#
_symmetry.space_group_name_H-M   'P 1'
#
loop_
_entity.id
_entity.type
_entity.pdbx_description
1 polymer ?
#
loop_
_entity_poly.entity_id
_entity_poly.type
_entity_poly.pdbx_seq_one_letter_code
_entity_poly.pdbx_strand_id
1 'polypeptide(L)'
;MTTDGRRLPRALPSTVAAVPTPRSGTRAVGPGGPVALEPPSEEPEPRSRAVVAVGAVLLVVTIAAAVVAFRIVVPATPAAAPAPVVVDTIDGRERPGTIVGFGQEYTYGDGLGVVVGFPQPYDPSDNATGLEGGVPVKVQVVVTNSTDTSFRPNTVQVSATSAGQPLVGIWDPDLGVGLTGPDVNVPPGGMIGFDLAFAVPEGGDLHLEIVPALYGYGAMVVQEL
;
A
#
# COMPACT_ATOMS: atom_id res chain seq x y z
N MET A 1 -28.36 -66.52 2.12
CA MET A 1 -29.74 -66.00 2.11
C MET A 1 -29.62 -64.49 2.22
N THR A 2 -29.51 -63.81 1.06
CA THR A 2 -30.52 -62.89 0.46
C THR A 2 -30.52 -61.53 1.18
N THR A 3 -30.30 -60.35 0.57
CA THR A 3 -30.43 -59.84 -0.81
C THR A 3 -29.64 -58.50 -0.88
N ASP A 4 -28.62 -58.35 -1.73
CA ASP A 4 -28.59 -57.58 -3.00
C ASP A 4 -29.50 -56.33 -3.13
N GLY A 5 -28.95 -55.24 -3.65
CA GLY A 5 -29.66 -53.97 -3.84
C GLY A 5 -28.84 -52.76 -4.30
N ARG A 6 -27.81 -52.93 -5.14
CA ARG A 6 -27.21 -51.81 -5.91
C ARG A 6 -28.26 -51.20 -6.85
N ARG A 7 -28.56 -49.89 -6.73
CA ARG A 7 -29.00 -49.02 -7.86
C ARG A 7 -28.72 -47.53 -7.59
N LEU A 8 -27.61 -47.03 -8.12
CA LEU A 8 -27.56 -45.74 -8.84
C LEU A 8 -27.41 -46.12 -10.34
N PRO A 9 -27.87 -45.35 -11.34
CA PRO A 9 -27.86 -43.88 -11.38
C PRO A 9 -29.12 -43.23 -11.99
N ARG A 10 -29.31 -41.92 -11.77
CA ARG A 10 -30.12 -41.12 -12.69
C ARG A 10 -29.53 -39.73 -12.85
N ALA A 11 -28.78 -39.58 -13.94
CA ALA A 11 -28.45 -38.32 -14.56
C ALA A 11 -29.73 -37.59 -14.97
N LEU A 12 -29.75 -36.27 -14.79
CA LEU A 12 -30.70 -35.33 -15.37
C LEU A 12 -29.93 -34.11 -15.91
N PRO A 13 -30.51 -33.41 -16.90
CA PRO A 13 -29.81 -33.05 -18.13
C PRO A 13 -29.08 -31.70 -18.12
N SER A 14 -28.08 -31.64 -19.00
CA SER A 14 -27.43 -30.45 -19.52
C SER A 14 -28.45 -29.41 -19.99
N THR A 15 -28.40 -28.20 -19.42
CA THR A 15 -28.96 -27.01 -20.06
C THR A 15 -27.83 -26.13 -20.56
N VAL A 16 -27.65 -26.19 -21.86
CA VAL A 16 -26.88 -25.25 -22.67
C VAL A 16 -27.70 -23.96 -22.80
N ALA A 17 -27.10 -22.83 -22.42
CA ALA A 17 -27.52 -21.50 -22.87
C ALA A 17 -26.23 -20.69 -23.08
N ALA A 18 -25.71 -20.72 -24.31
CA ALA A 18 -25.93 -19.71 -25.33
C ALA A 18 -25.11 -18.44 -25.09
N VAL A 19 -23.89 -18.49 -25.63
CA VAL A 19 -23.02 -17.36 -25.97
C VAL A 19 -23.71 -16.50 -27.04
N PRO A 20 -23.67 -15.16 -26.92
CA PRO A 20 -23.68 -14.30 -28.09
C PRO A 20 -22.44 -13.40 -28.11
N THR A 21 -21.57 -13.65 -29.09
CA THR A 21 -20.71 -12.64 -29.74
C THR A 21 -21.01 -12.73 -31.25
N PRO A 22 -20.65 -11.76 -32.11
CA PRO A 22 -20.26 -10.36 -31.90
C PRO A 22 -21.16 -9.40 -32.73
N ARG A 23 -21.11 -8.08 -32.49
CA ARG A 23 -21.56 -7.08 -33.48
C ARG A 23 -20.44 -6.12 -33.82
N SER A 24 -19.71 -6.47 -34.87
CA SER A 24 -18.93 -5.52 -35.68
C SER A 24 -19.90 -4.64 -36.47
N GLY A 25 -19.82 -3.33 -36.27
CA GLY A 25 -20.48 -2.32 -37.11
C GLY A 25 -19.42 -1.43 -37.74
N THR A 26 -19.01 -1.77 -38.95
CA THR A 26 -18.10 -0.96 -39.79
C THR A 26 -18.88 -0.37 -40.97
N ARG A 27 -18.94 0.97 -40.99
CA ARG A 27 -18.80 1.90 -42.14
C ARG A 27 -19.80 1.88 -43.33
N ALA A 28 -20.39 3.05 -43.57
CA ALA A 28 -20.64 3.68 -44.90
C ALA A 28 -20.80 5.19 -44.63
N VAL A 29 -20.05 6.18 -45.12
CA VAL A 29 -19.48 6.53 -46.44
C VAL A 29 -20.52 6.65 -47.54
N GLY A 30 -20.84 7.91 -47.87
CA GLY A 30 -21.52 8.40 -49.08
C GLY A 30 -21.04 9.84 -49.38
N PRO A 31 -21.10 10.32 -50.64
CA PRO A 31 -19.93 10.94 -51.29
C PRO A 31 -20.12 12.38 -51.85
N GLY A 32 -18.97 13.05 -52.09
CA GLY A 32 -18.75 14.12 -53.09
C GLY A 32 -19.18 15.55 -52.71
N GLY A 33 -18.35 16.61 -52.72
CA GLY A 33 -16.95 16.89 -53.10
C GLY A 33 -16.73 18.42 -52.92
N PRO A 34 -15.78 19.10 -53.60
CA PRO A 34 -14.40 18.72 -53.93
C PRO A 34 -13.34 19.60 -53.20
N VAL A 35 -12.12 19.07 -53.31
CA VAL A 35 -10.78 19.59 -53.01
C VAL A 35 -10.53 21.07 -53.37
N ALA A 36 -9.89 21.81 -52.45
CA ALA A 36 -8.92 22.86 -52.78
C ALA A 36 -7.97 23.16 -51.59
N LEU A 37 -6.72 22.69 -51.74
CA LEU A 37 -5.43 23.36 -51.46
C LEU A 37 -5.16 24.00 -50.06
N GLU A 38 -4.25 23.33 -49.33
CA GLU A 38 -3.22 23.78 -48.37
C GLU A 38 -2.67 25.24 -48.49
N PRO A 39 -1.85 25.78 -47.55
CA PRO A 39 -1.24 25.23 -46.30
C PRO A 39 -1.32 26.24 -45.11
N PRO A 40 -0.29 26.45 -44.24
CA PRO A 40 -0.03 25.78 -42.96
C PRO A 40 -0.07 26.73 -41.73
N SER A 41 0.17 26.14 -40.55
CA SER A 41 0.56 26.71 -39.26
C SER A 41 1.05 28.18 -39.25
N GLU A 42 0.36 29.03 -38.48
CA GLU A 42 0.85 30.37 -38.09
C GLU A 42 0.99 30.47 -36.55
N GLU A 43 2.22 30.29 -36.07
CA GLU A 43 2.88 31.27 -35.19
C GLU A 43 4.12 31.74 -35.99
N PRO A 44 4.72 32.92 -35.77
CA PRO A 44 4.43 33.99 -34.80
C PRO A 44 4.48 35.40 -35.47
N GLU A 45 4.69 36.45 -34.65
CA GLU A 45 5.51 37.66 -34.97
C GLU A 45 4.75 39.04 -35.10
N PRO A 46 5.44 40.20 -35.21
CA PRO A 46 5.70 41.11 -34.08
C PRO A 46 5.43 42.60 -34.40
N ARG A 47 5.00 43.41 -33.42
CA ARG A 47 5.10 44.90 -33.49
C ARG A 47 5.21 45.43 -32.06
N SER A 48 6.17 46.28 -31.68
CA SER A 48 6.87 47.30 -32.43
C SER A 48 8.25 47.59 -31.81
N ARG A 49 9.25 47.84 -32.65
CA ARG A 49 10.55 48.36 -32.25
C ARG A 49 10.58 49.88 -32.35
N ALA A 50 11.30 50.47 -31.40
CA ALA A 50 12.09 51.69 -31.54
C ALA A 50 11.35 53.04 -31.55
N VAL A 51 11.28 53.66 -30.37
CA VAL A 51 11.52 55.11 -30.24
C VAL A 51 12.56 55.32 -29.14
N VAL A 52 13.79 55.56 -29.61
CA VAL A 52 14.75 56.54 -29.08
C VAL A 52 15.40 56.27 -27.72
N ALA A 53 16.60 55.70 -27.81
CA ALA A 53 17.67 55.80 -26.83
C ALA A 53 18.14 57.26 -26.68
N VAL A 54 17.83 57.91 -25.54
CA VAL A 54 18.60 59.07 -25.00
C VAL A 54 18.67 59.06 -23.45
N GLY A 55 17.94 58.19 -22.73
CA GLY A 55 17.88 58.20 -21.26
C GLY A 55 18.97 57.44 -20.50
N ALA A 56 20.06 57.01 -21.14
CA ALA A 56 21.01 56.06 -20.56
C ALA A 56 22.26 56.67 -19.88
N VAL A 57 22.39 58.00 -19.77
CA VAL A 57 23.66 58.63 -19.30
C VAL A 57 23.48 59.67 -18.18
N LEU A 58 22.25 59.98 -17.73
CA LEU A 58 22.00 61.07 -16.76
C LEU A 58 21.29 60.68 -15.45
N LEU A 59 21.25 59.39 -15.09
CA LEU A 59 20.88 58.95 -13.72
C LEU A 59 21.99 58.13 -13.02
N VAL A 60 23.10 57.83 -13.71
CA VAL A 60 24.26 57.14 -13.13
C VAL A 60 25.20 58.13 -12.40
N VAL A 61 24.93 59.44 -12.44
CA VAL A 61 25.84 60.49 -11.93
C VAL A 61 25.26 61.29 -10.73
N THR A 62 24.01 61.07 -10.30
CA THR A 62 23.36 61.87 -9.24
C THR A 62 23.06 61.15 -7.92
N ILE A 63 23.66 59.98 -7.67
CA ILE A 63 23.79 59.41 -6.31
C ILE A 63 25.27 59.08 -6.02
N ALA A 64 26.16 59.95 -6.45
CA ALA A 64 27.61 59.85 -6.18
C ALA A 64 28.08 60.78 -5.04
N ALA A 65 27.19 61.47 -4.33
CA ALA A 65 27.60 62.41 -3.28
C ALA A 65 26.52 62.69 -2.24
N ALA A 66 26.22 61.73 -1.35
CA ALA A 66 25.74 61.98 0.03
C ALA A 66 25.32 60.70 0.80
N VAL A 67 26.17 59.69 0.96
CA VAL A 67 26.23 58.86 2.20
C VAL A 67 27.67 58.37 2.36
N VAL A 68 28.52 59.30 2.77
CA VAL A 68 29.87 58.97 3.26
C VAL A 68 29.71 58.40 4.67
N ALA A 69 30.39 57.27 4.90
CA ALA A 69 30.68 56.64 6.19
C ALA A 69 29.54 55.87 6.90
N PHE A 70 29.14 54.73 6.32
CA PHE A 70 28.67 53.59 7.12
C PHE A 70 29.63 52.41 6.92
N ARG A 71 30.66 52.34 7.77
CA ARG A 71 31.49 51.14 7.91
C ARG A 71 30.64 50.10 8.65
N ILE A 72 30.00 49.21 7.90
CA ILE A 72 29.40 48.00 8.49
C ILE A 72 30.55 47.17 9.03
N VAL A 73 30.74 47.20 10.35
CA VAL A 73 31.41 46.11 11.06
C VAL A 73 30.48 44.92 10.89
N VAL A 74 30.79 44.02 9.96
CA VAL A 74 30.14 42.71 9.88
C VAL A 74 30.69 41.93 11.07
N PRO A 75 29.89 41.64 12.13
CA PRO A 75 30.33 40.66 13.09
C PRO A 75 30.48 39.34 12.33
N ALA A 76 31.67 38.73 12.39
CA ALA A 76 31.83 37.36 11.95
C ALA A 76 30.84 36.52 12.75
N THR A 77 29.76 36.08 12.11
CA THR A 77 28.88 35.07 12.67
C THR A 77 29.79 33.87 12.95
N PRO A 78 29.95 33.44 14.22
CA PRO A 78 30.70 32.22 14.47
C PRO A 78 30.03 31.14 13.64
N ALA A 79 30.82 30.47 12.78
CA ALA A 79 30.38 29.27 12.10
C ALA A 79 29.86 28.34 13.20
N ALA A 80 28.54 28.20 13.26
CA ALA A 80 27.91 27.27 14.17
C ALA A 80 28.54 25.92 13.84
N ALA A 81 29.26 25.36 14.80
CA ALA A 81 29.75 23.99 14.70
C ALA A 81 28.56 23.12 14.27
N PRO A 82 28.75 22.17 13.33
CA PRO A 82 27.67 21.25 12.99
C PRO A 82 27.13 20.70 14.30
N ALA A 83 25.83 20.88 14.53
CA ALA A 83 25.16 20.29 15.68
C ALA A 83 25.56 18.81 15.71
N PRO A 84 25.87 18.24 16.88
CA PRO A 84 26.12 16.81 16.95
C PRO A 84 24.94 16.13 16.26
N VAL A 85 25.23 15.37 15.21
CA VAL A 85 24.26 14.45 14.64
C VAL A 85 23.88 13.57 15.82
N VAL A 86 22.70 13.80 16.38
CA VAL A 86 22.10 12.87 17.31
C VAL A 86 21.81 11.68 16.43
N VAL A 87 22.78 10.78 16.37
CA VAL A 87 22.52 9.41 15.96
C VAL A 87 21.52 8.97 17.01
N ASP A 88 20.26 8.88 16.62
CA ASP A 88 19.24 8.25 17.44
C ASP A 88 19.71 6.80 17.57
N THR A 89 20.48 6.57 18.62
CA THR A 89 20.83 5.24 19.09
C THR A 89 19.50 4.53 19.13
N ILE A 90 19.32 3.44 18.37
CA ILE A 90 18.11 2.61 18.44
C ILE A 90 17.89 2.36 19.93
N ASP A 91 16.96 3.12 20.51
CA ASP A 91 16.60 2.98 21.90
C ASP A 91 15.99 1.59 21.91
N GLY A 92 16.72 0.60 22.43
CA GLY A 92 16.32 -0.79 22.54
C GLY A 92 15.16 -1.00 23.51
N ARG A 93 14.31 0.02 23.67
CA ARG A 93 13.04 -0.05 24.37
C ARG A 93 12.04 -0.60 23.37
N GLU A 94 11.53 -1.78 23.69
CA GLU A 94 10.38 -2.38 23.04
C GLU A 94 9.27 -1.33 22.91
N ARG A 95 8.78 -1.14 21.68
CA ARG A 95 7.62 -0.29 21.43
C ARG A 95 6.40 -1.01 21.98
N PRO A 96 5.60 -0.41 22.88
CA PRO A 96 4.49 -1.11 23.51
C PRO A 96 3.49 -1.58 22.47
N GLY A 97 2.88 -2.74 22.73
CA GLY A 97 1.74 -3.24 21.97
C GLY A 97 0.40 -2.69 22.48
N THR A 98 -0.69 -3.26 21.99
CA THR A 98 -2.06 -2.89 22.39
C THR A 98 -3.05 -4.03 22.13
N ILE A 99 -4.29 -3.87 22.59
CA ILE A 99 -5.44 -4.65 22.13
C ILE A 99 -6.31 -3.77 21.23
N VAL A 100 -6.72 -4.29 20.07
CA VAL A 100 -7.61 -3.63 19.11
C VAL A 100 -8.67 -4.58 18.57
N GLY A 101 -9.73 -4.01 18.01
CA GLY A 101 -10.73 -4.75 17.24
C GLY A 101 -10.28 -5.05 15.82
N PHE A 102 -10.88 -6.04 15.16
CA PHE A 102 -10.74 -6.17 13.71
C PHE A 102 -11.15 -4.88 12.97
N GLY A 103 -10.40 -4.55 11.92
CA GLY A 103 -10.56 -3.33 11.12
C GLY A 103 -10.02 -2.06 11.76
N GLN A 104 -9.53 -2.12 13.01
CA GLN A 104 -8.91 -0.97 13.68
C GLN A 104 -7.40 -0.93 13.41
N GLU A 105 -6.90 0.23 13.00
CA GLU A 105 -5.48 0.47 12.83
C GLU A 105 -4.83 0.78 14.18
N TYR A 106 -3.67 0.18 14.42
CA TYR A 106 -2.75 0.58 15.47
C TYR A 106 -1.44 1.08 14.88
N THR A 107 -0.96 2.22 15.37
CA THR A 107 0.32 2.79 14.97
C THR A 107 1.27 2.79 16.16
N TYR A 108 2.41 2.10 16.01
CA TYR A 108 3.49 2.12 16.99
C TYR A 108 4.15 3.50 17.06
N GLY A 109 4.87 3.79 18.14
CA GLY A 109 5.46 5.10 18.40
C GLY A 109 6.48 5.58 17.35
N ASP A 110 6.95 4.73 16.45
CA ASP A 110 7.85 5.06 15.35
C ASP A 110 7.16 5.23 13.99
N GLY A 111 5.84 5.07 13.93
CA GLY A 111 5.06 5.24 12.71
C GLY A 111 4.78 3.96 11.93
N LEU A 112 5.14 2.77 12.44
CA LEU A 112 4.66 1.52 11.83
C LEU A 112 3.17 1.33 12.16
N GLY A 113 2.33 1.38 11.14
CA GLY A 113 0.88 1.12 11.23
C GLY A 113 0.55 -0.32 10.85
N VAL A 114 -0.32 -0.98 11.62
CA VAL A 114 -0.83 -2.32 11.34
C VAL A 114 -2.35 -2.31 11.50
N VAL A 115 -3.05 -2.89 10.53
CA VAL A 115 -4.49 -3.20 10.62
C VAL A 115 -4.73 -4.63 10.18
N VAL A 116 -5.65 -5.31 10.87
CA VAL A 116 -6.13 -6.63 10.45
C VAL A 116 -7.59 -6.51 10.10
N GLY A 117 -7.93 -6.81 8.85
CA GLY A 117 -9.30 -6.80 8.36
C GLY A 117 -10.18 -7.85 9.04
N PHE A 118 -11.50 -7.68 8.92
CA PHE A 118 -12.47 -8.61 9.47
C PHE A 118 -12.28 -10.04 8.94
N PRO A 119 -12.43 -11.07 9.77
CA PRO A 119 -12.37 -12.46 9.33
C PRO A 119 -13.43 -12.73 8.25
N GLN A 120 -13.04 -13.38 7.16
CA GLN A 120 -13.91 -13.73 6.05
C GLN A 120 -13.92 -15.24 5.82
N PRO A 121 -15.06 -15.83 5.38
CA PRO A 121 -15.07 -17.20 4.89
C PRO A 121 -14.02 -17.42 3.80
N TYR A 122 -13.32 -18.55 3.86
CA TYR A 122 -12.26 -18.89 2.92
C TYR A 122 -12.56 -20.24 2.26
N ASP A 123 -12.39 -20.31 0.94
CA ASP A 123 -12.48 -21.54 0.15
C ASP A 123 -11.04 -21.91 -0.28
N PRO A 124 -10.39 -22.87 0.41
CA PRO A 124 -9.01 -23.24 0.12
C PRO A 124 -8.83 -23.88 -1.25
N SER A 125 -7.64 -23.75 -1.83
CA SER A 125 -7.24 -24.49 -3.03
C SER A 125 -6.98 -25.97 -2.71
N ASP A 126 -6.89 -26.79 -3.77
CA ASP A 126 -6.50 -28.20 -3.66
C ASP A 126 -5.09 -28.40 -3.07
N ASN A 127 -4.24 -27.37 -3.12
CA ASN A 127 -2.86 -27.40 -2.62
C ASN A 127 -2.72 -26.78 -1.21
N ALA A 128 -3.84 -26.39 -0.58
CA ALA A 128 -3.84 -25.85 0.77
C ALA A 128 -3.46 -26.92 1.81
N THR A 129 -2.78 -26.48 2.87
CA THR A 129 -2.40 -27.30 4.02
C THR A 129 -2.83 -26.63 5.32
N GLY A 130 -2.95 -27.40 6.40
CA GLY A 130 -3.39 -26.87 7.71
C GLY A 130 -4.92 -26.74 7.84
N LEU A 131 -5.69 -27.51 7.07
CA LEU A 131 -7.16 -27.49 7.06
C LEU A 131 -7.82 -28.29 8.19
N GLU A 132 -7.04 -28.81 9.12
CA GLU A 132 -7.51 -29.71 10.18
C GLU A 132 -8.23 -28.92 11.27
N GLY A 133 -9.35 -29.46 11.77
CA GLY A 133 -9.95 -29.00 13.02
C GLY A 133 -10.84 -27.75 12.94
N GLY A 134 -11.22 -27.28 11.74
CA GLY A 134 -12.09 -26.10 11.65
C GLY A 134 -12.60 -25.72 10.26
N VAL A 135 -13.40 -24.67 10.23
CA VAL A 135 -13.81 -23.90 9.07
C VAL A 135 -12.68 -22.96 8.67
N PRO A 136 -12.24 -22.95 7.39
CA PRO A 136 -11.22 -22.03 6.93
C PRO A 136 -11.71 -20.57 6.97
N VAL A 137 -10.93 -19.72 7.62
CA VAL A 137 -11.19 -18.28 7.74
C VAL A 137 -9.94 -17.51 7.34
N LYS A 138 -10.11 -16.47 6.52
CA LYS A 138 -9.03 -15.61 6.04
C LYS A 138 -9.14 -14.21 6.63
N VAL A 139 -7.99 -13.62 6.96
CA VAL A 139 -7.85 -12.22 7.34
C VAL A 139 -6.82 -11.55 6.44
N GLN A 140 -7.00 -10.26 6.19
CA GLN A 140 -6.01 -9.45 5.50
C GLN A 140 -5.26 -8.59 6.51
N VAL A 141 -3.94 -8.67 6.52
CA VAL A 141 -3.07 -7.78 7.28
C VAL A 141 -2.57 -6.70 6.34
N VAL A 142 -2.73 -5.43 6.74
CA VAL A 142 -2.14 -4.30 6.03
C VAL A 142 -1.15 -3.61 6.96
N VAL A 143 0.05 -3.36 6.44
CA VAL A 143 1.12 -2.65 7.14
C VAL A 143 1.44 -1.38 6.38
N THR A 144 1.39 -0.25 7.08
CA THR A 144 1.84 1.07 6.61
C THR A 144 3.18 1.39 7.26
N ASN A 145 4.25 1.50 6.47
CA ASN A 145 5.58 1.80 6.99
C ASN A 145 5.86 3.30 6.95
N SER A 146 5.44 4.05 7.97
CA SER A 146 5.80 5.48 8.10
C SER A 146 7.08 5.70 8.92
N THR A 147 7.87 4.64 9.14
CA THR A 147 9.16 4.72 9.83
C THR A 147 10.26 5.23 8.88
N ASP A 148 11.43 5.54 9.44
CA ASP A 148 12.61 5.94 8.66
C ASP A 148 13.41 4.76 8.08
N THR A 149 12.97 3.52 8.32
CA THR A 149 13.67 2.30 7.91
C THR A 149 12.81 1.40 7.03
N SER A 150 13.44 0.49 6.27
CA SER A 150 12.68 -0.50 5.50
C SER A 150 12.09 -1.57 6.41
N PHE A 151 10.83 -1.91 6.19
CA PHE A 151 10.12 -2.98 6.89
C PHE A 151 10.12 -4.27 6.07
N ARG A 152 10.16 -5.42 6.75
CA ARG A 152 10.13 -6.76 6.13
C ARG A 152 8.92 -7.56 6.62
N PRO A 153 7.88 -7.77 5.79
CA PRO A 153 6.66 -8.44 6.23
C PRO A 153 6.85 -9.90 6.66
N ASN A 154 7.86 -10.59 6.14
CA ASN A 154 8.19 -11.95 6.57
C ASN A 154 8.82 -12.04 7.97
N THR A 155 9.09 -10.91 8.64
CA THR A 155 9.47 -10.90 10.07
C THR A 155 8.28 -10.85 11.01
N VAL A 156 7.06 -10.68 10.48
CA VAL A 156 5.83 -10.67 11.27
C VAL A 156 5.62 -12.06 11.85
N GLN A 157 5.53 -12.13 13.18
CA GLN A 157 5.09 -13.33 13.89
C GLN A 157 3.60 -13.21 14.17
N VAL A 158 2.87 -14.30 13.92
CA VAL A 158 1.44 -14.38 14.16
C VAL A 158 1.15 -15.63 14.96
N SER A 159 0.42 -15.46 16.06
CA SER A 159 -0.22 -16.57 16.77
C SER A 159 -1.74 -16.37 16.71
N ALA A 160 -2.48 -17.47 16.66
CA ALA A 160 -3.93 -17.47 16.59
C ALA A 160 -4.49 -18.42 17.63
N THR A 161 -5.58 -18.03 18.29
CA THR A 161 -6.28 -18.86 19.27
C THR A 161 -7.79 -18.76 19.14
N SER A 162 -8.49 -19.82 19.57
CA SER A 162 -9.94 -19.85 19.79
C SER A 162 -10.19 -20.49 21.14
N ALA A 163 -11.01 -19.86 22.00
CA ALA A 163 -11.26 -20.29 23.38
C ALA A 163 -9.96 -20.62 24.16
N GLY A 164 -8.87 -19.89 23.89
CA GLY A 164 -7.55 -20.10 24.50
C GLY A 164 -6.77 -21.31 23.99
N GLN A 165 -7.25 -22.02 22.95
CA GLN A 165 -6.51 -23.09 22.27
C GLN A 165 -5.82 -22.56 21.02
N PRO A 166 -4.56 -22.95 20.72
CA PRO A 166 -3.86 -22.55 19.50
C PRO A 166 -4.58 -23.06 18.25
N LEU A 167 -4.67 -22.20 17.24
CA LEU A 167 -5.17 -22.57 15.91
C LEU A 167 -4.01 -22.90 14.97
N VAL A 168 -4.31 -23.74 13.98
CA VAL A 168 -3.38 -24.05 12.88
C VAL A 168 -3.54 -22.99 11.79
N GLY A 169 -2.42 -22.41 11.38
CA GLY A 169 -2.37 -21.55 10.20
C GLY A 169 -2.47 -22.36 8.91
N ILE A 170 -3.22 -21.84 7.96
CA ILE A 170 -3.39 -22.43 6.63
C ILE A 170 -2.33 -21.85 5.71
N TRP A 171 -1.59 -22.72 5.03
CA TRP A 171 -0.68 -22.32 3.95
C TRP A 171 -1.29 -22.74 2.61
N ASP A 172 -1.51 -21.76 1.74
CA ASP A 172 -2.13 -21.96 0.43
C ASP A 172 -1.47 -21.03 -0.61
N PRO A 173 -0.39 -21.49 -1.27
CA PRO A 173 0.38 -20.66 -2.18
C PRO A 173 -0.37 -20.32 -3.47
N ASP A 174 -1.34 -21.15 -3.88
CA ASP A 174 -2.10 -20.93 -5.12
C ASP A 174 -3.03 -19.72 -5.01
N LEU A 175 -3.46 -19.40 -3.78
CA LEU A 175 -4.30 -18.25 -3.46
C LEU A 175 -3.55 -17.13 -2.73
N GLY A 176 -2.22 -17.22 -2.64
CA GLY A 176 -1.37 -16.20 -2.02
C GLY A 176 -1.53 -16.07 -0.50
N VAL A 177 -1.99 -17.13 0.18
CA VAL A 177 -2.11 -17.16 1.63
C VAL A 177 -0.85 -17.72 2.25
N GLY A 178 -0.19 -16.89 3.06
CA GLY A 178 1.02 -17.23 3.79
C GLY A 178 0.76 -17.57 5.26
N LEU A 179 1.80 -18.04 5.93
CA LEU A 179 1.86 -18.13 7.40
C LEU A 179 2.46 -16.87 8.04
N THR A 180 3.05 -16.01 7.21
CA THR A 180 3.62 -14.70 7.54
C THR A 180 3.53 -13.82 6.28
N GLY A 181 4.00 -12.57 6.37
CA GLY A 181 4.05 -11.68 5.22
C GLY A 181 5.08 -12.11 4.15
N PRO A 182 4.99 -11.55 2.93
CA PRO A 182 5.89 -11.87 1.84
C PRO A 182 7.34 -11.40 2.10
N ASP A 183 8.32 -12.10 1.52
CA ASP A 183 9.74 -11.72 1.58
C ASP A 183 10.09 -10.60 0.60
N VAL A 184 9.63 -9.39 0.93
CA VAL A 184 9.91 -8.16 0.20
C VAL A 184 10.29 -7.04 1.17
N ASN A 185 10.98 -6.02 0.67
CA ASN A 185 11.22 -4.81 1.43
C ASN A 185 10.10 -3.79 1.18
N VAL A 186 9.53 -3.26 2.25
CA VAL A 186 8.61 -2.11 2.21
C VAL A 186 9.42 -0.87 2.61
N PRO A 187 9.73 0.05 1.68
CA PRO A 187 10.49 1.25 2.01
C PRO A 187 9.70 2.20 2.93
N PRO A 188 10.36 3.19 3.56
CA PRO A 188 9.69 4.31 4.21
C PRO A 188 8.61 4.94 3.32
N GLY A 189 7.44 5.23 3.92
CA GLY A 189 6.23 5.69 3.24
C GLY A 189 5.50 4.61 2.43
N GLY A 190 5.99 3.38 2.42
CA GLY A 190 5.38 2.27 1.70
C GLY A 190 4.20 1.63 2.46
N MET A 191 3.41 0.85 1.73
CA MET A 191 2.30 0.06 2.28
C MET A 191 2.30 -1.33 1.63
N ILE A 192 1.92 -2.35 2.38
CA ILE A 192 1.69 -3.69 1.86
C ILE A 192 0.49 -4.36 2.53
N GLY A 193 -0.28 -5.12 1.75
CA GLY A 193 -1.30 -6.04 2.25
C GLY A 193 -0.92 -7.47 1.96
N PHE A 194 -1.22 -8.39 2.87
CA PHE A 194 -1.06 -9.83 2.67
C PHE A 194 -2.11 -10.61 3.44
N ASP A 195 -2.43 -11.80 2.95
CA ASP A 195 -3.48 -12.64 3.49
C ASP A 195 -2.90 -13.75 4.38
N LEU A 196 -3.55 -13.98 5.50
CA LEU A 196 -3.33 -15.10 6.41
C LEU A 196 -4.64 -15.85 6.57
N ALA A 197 -4.59 -17.16 6.78
CA ALA A 197 -5.78 -17.93 7.08
C ALA A 197 -5.54 -18.96 8.18
N PHE A 198 -6.62 -19.38 8.84
CA PHE A 198 -6.62 -20.29 9.98
C PHE A 198 -7.81 -21.25 9.89
N ALA A 199 -7.63 -22.46 10.39
CA ALA A 199 -8.74 -23.38 10.61
C ALA A 199 -9.39 -23.07 11.97
N VAL A 200 -10.57 -22.45 11.96
CA VAL A 200 -11.30 -22.03 13.18
C VAL A 200 -12.39 -23.04 13.49
N PRO A 201 -12.52 -23.58 14.72
CA PRO A 201 -13.61 -24.47 15.08
C PRO A 201 -14.98 -23.88 14.72
N GLU A 202 -15.95 -24.71 14.35
CA GLU A 202 -17.29 -24.23 14.00
C GLU A 202 -17.92 -23.47 15.18
N GLY A 203 -18.31 -22.21 14.95
CA GLY A 203 -18.81 -21.31 16.00
C GLY A 203 -17.73 -20.77 16.96
N GLY A 204 -16.45 -21.01 16.67
CA GLY A 204 -15.32 -20.49 17.42
C GLY A 204 -15.06 -19.00 17.16
N ASP A 205 -14.42 -18.37 18.13
CA ASP A 205 -13.83 -17.03 18.08
C ASP A 205 -12.44 -17.05 17.43
N LEU A 206 -12.00 -15.91 16.90
CA LEU A 206 -10.64 -15.72 16.41
C LEU A 206 -9.96 -14.61 17.20
N HIS A 207 -8.91 -14.98 17.92
CA HIS A 207 -8.00 -14.05 18.60
C HIS A 207 -6.62 -14.16 17.93
N LEU A 208 -6.05 -13.03 17.53
CA LEU A 208 -4.73 -12.97 16.91
C LEU A 208 -3.76 -12.19 17.80
N GLU A 209 -2.52 -12.64 17.86
CA GLU A 209 -1.40 -11.89 18.39
C GLU A 209 -0.41 -11.63 17.26
N ILE A 210 -0.14 -10.36 16.97
CA ILE A 210 0.77 -9.95 15.89
C ILE A 210 1.96 -9.22 16.48
N VAL A 211 3.15 -9.75 16.21
CA VAL A 211 4.42 -9.08 16.53
C VAL A 211 5.08 -8.68 15.20
N PRO A 212 5.16 -7.38 14.86
CA PRO A 212 5.59 -6.93 13.54
C PRO A 212 7.01 -7.37 13.12
N ALA A 213 7.92 -7.51 14.08
CA ALA A 213 9.28 -7.97 13.84
C ALA A 213 9.80 -8.78 15.03
N LEU A 214 10.86 -9.57 14.80
CA LEU A 214 11.46 -10.46 15.80
C LEU A 214 11.85 -9.76 17.12
N TYR A 215 12.10 -8.44 17.08
CA TYR A 215 12.51 -7.63 18.20
C TYR A 215 11.93 -6.21 18.10
N GLY A 216 11.85 -5.52 19.24
CA GLY A 216 11.56 -4.08 19.28
C GLY A 216 10.08 -3.69 19.23
N TYR A 217 9.17 -4.66 19.08
CA TYR A 217 7.73 -4.42 19.10
C TYR A 217 7.04 -5.36 20.08
N GLY A 218 6.18 -4.81 20.91
CA GLY A 218 5.22 -5.57 21.69
C GLY A 218 4.04 -6.03 20.83
N ALA A 219 3.38 -7.08 21.28
CA ALA A 219 2.26 -7.69 20.56
C ALA A 219 1.07 -6.76 20.38
N MET A 220 0.56 -6.68 19.16
CA MET A 220 -0.79 -6.20 18.87
C MET A 220 -1.76 -7.37 18.93
N VAL A 221 -2.62 -7.38 19.93
CA VAL A 221 -3.69 -8.38 20.08
C VAL A 221 -4.93 -7.89 19.34
N VAL A 222 -5.49 -8.74 18.47
CA VAL A 222 -6.69 -8.45 17.69
C VAL A 222 -7.78 -9.45 18.04
N GLN A 223 -8.96 -8.94 18.34
CA GLN A 223 -10.11 -9.76 18.74
C GLN A 223 -11.43 -9.05 18.43
N GLU A 224 -12.54 -9.76 18.55
CA GLU A 224 -13.86 -9.11 18.63
C GLU A 224 -13.95 -8.29 19.93
N LEU A 225 -14.45 -7.06 19.85
CA LEU A 225 -14.59 -6.12 20.98
C LEU A 225 -16.05 -5.88 21.36
#